data_AF-A0A1A7X578-F1
#
_entry.id   AF-A0A1A7X578-F1
#
_cell.length_a   1.000
_cell.length_b   1.000
_cell.length_c   1.000
_cell.angle_alpha   90.00
_cell.angle_beta   90.00
_cell.angle_gamma   90.00
#
_symmetry.space_group_name_H-M   'P 1'
#
loop_
_entity.id
_entity.type
_entity.pdbx_description
1 polymer ?
#
loop_
_entity_poly.entity_id
_entity_poly.type
_entity_poly.pdbx_seq_one_letter_code
_entity_poly.pdbx_strand_id
1 'polypeptide(L)'
;PSDAPNHYQAVCRALYAETRELRTFLEKIKSAKENLRRMEGETHGEPAKDLNELENADWARFWVQVMRDLRNGVKLKKVQERQYNPLPIEYQLTPYEMLMDDIRSKRYKLRKVMVNGDIPPRLKKSAHEIILEFIRSRPPLNPVSARKLKPHPPRPRSLHERLLEDIKTERKLRPVSPDLIRRHRL
;
A
#
# COMPACT_ATOMS: atom_id res chain seq x y z
N PRO A 1 -14.97 -31.39 -8.51
CA PRO A 1 -13.61 -31.38 -7.89
C PRO A 1 -12.49 -31.53 -8.91
N SER A 2 -12.70 -32.35 -9.95
CA SER A 2 -11.78 -32.57 -11.07
C SER A 2 -11.32 -31.29 -11.77
N ASP A 3 -12.19 -30.27 -11.88
CA ASP A 3 -11.87 -29.02 -12.61
C ASP A 3 -11.17 -27.96 -11.74
N ALA A 4 -11.00 -28.22 -10.44
CA ALA A 4 -10.41 -27.26 -9.51
C ALA A 4 -8.96 -26.84 -9.88
N PRO A 5 -8.07 -27.74 -10.36
CA PRO A 5 -6.73 -27.35 -10.79
C PRO A 5 -6.73 -26.42 -12.01
N ASN A 6 -7.57 -26.73 -13.01
CA ASN A 6 -7.71 -25.92 -14.22
C ASN A 6 -8.29 -24.53 -13.89
N HIS A 7 -9.31 -24.50 -13.03
CA HIS A 7 -9.90 -23.25 -12.56
C HIS A 7 -8.91 -22.39 -11.80
N TYR A 8 -8.18 -22.97 -10.84
CA TYR A 8 -7.14 -22.25 -10.10
C TYR A 8 -6.06 -21.68 -11.04
N GLN A 9 -5.62 -22.47 -12.02
CA GLN A 9 -4.64 -22.01 -12.99
C GLN A 9 -5.15 -20.84 -13.85
N ALA A 10 -6.42 -20.89 -14.28
CA ALA A 10 -7.05 -19.79 -15.01
C ALA A 10 -7.12 -18.51 -14.16
N VAL A 11 -7.53 -18.62 -12.89
CA VAL A 11 -7.57 -17.49 -11.94
C VAL A 11 -6.17 -16.88 -11.75
N CYS A 12 -5.14 -17.72 -11.54
CA CYS A 12 -3.77 -17.24 -11.39
C CYS A 12 -3.23 -16.55 -12.65
N ARG A 13 -3.54 -17.08 -13.85
CA ARG A 13 -3.15 -16.45 -15.12
C ARG A 13 -3.80 -15.09 -15.30
N ALA A 14 -5.12 -15.01 -15.08
CA ALA A 14 -5.86 -13.76 -15.16
C ALA A 14 -5.33 -12.73 -14.14
N LEU A 15 -5.02 -13.14 -12.90
CA LEU A 15 -4.49 -12.25 -11.87
C LEU A 15 -3.11 -11.70 -12.22
N TYR A 16 -2.25 -12.56 -12.75
CA TYR A 16 -0.92 -12.15 -13.20
C TYR A 16 -1.00 -11.15 -14.37
N ALA A 17 -1.87 -11.41 -15.36
CA ALA A 17 -2.10 -10.51 -16.48
C ALA A 17 -2.61 -9.14 -16.00
N GLU A 18 -3.66 -9.10 -15.19
CA GLU A 18 -4.22 -7.85 -14.65
C GLU A 18 -3.19 -7.07 -13.81
N THR A 19 -2.38 -7.76 -13.01
CA THR A 19 -1.32 -7.12 -12.21
C THR A 19 -0.25 -6.49 -13.10
N ARG A 20 0.13 -7.14 -14.21
CA ARG A 20 1.09 -6.58 -15.17
C ARG A 20 0.53 -5.39 -15.92
N GLU A 21 -0.74 -5.44 -16.34
CA GLU A 21 -1.41 -4.32 -16.99
C GLU A 21 -1.52 -3.12 -16.04
N LEU A 22 -1.96 -3.34 -14.80
CA LEU A 22 -2.01 -2.31 -13.76
C LEU A 22 -0.64 -1.67 -13.55
N ARG A 23 0.42 -2.48 -13.41
CA ARG A 23 1.78 -1.95 -13.23
C ARG A 23 2.19 -1.06 -14.40
N THR A 24 1.98 -1.54 -15.62
CA THR A 24 2.32 -0.78 -16.84
C THR A 24 1.51 0.52 -16.91
N PHE A 25 0.25 0.48 -16.50
CA PHE A 25 -0.62 1.65 -16.44
C PHE A 25 -0.16 2.65 -15.38
N LEU A 26 0.18 2.20 -14.17
CA LEU A 26 0.73 3.04 -13.10
C LEU A 26 2.05 3.69 -13.50
N GLU A 27 2.93 2.96 -14.19
CA GLU A 27 4.18 3.51 -14.74
C GLU A 27 3.89 4.61 -15.77
N LYS A 28 2.93 4.40 -16.67
CA LYS A 28 2.47 5.42 -17.64
C LYS A 28 1.85 6.65 -16.96
N ILE A 29 1.00 6.47 -15.96
CA ILE A 29 0.42 7.58 -15.18
C ILE A 29 1.51 8.37 -14.49
N LYS A 30 2.44 7.69 -13.82
CA LYS A 30 3.56 8.35 -13.13
C LYS A 30 4.38 9.19 -14.11
N SER A 31 4.77 8.62 -15.25
CA SER A 31 5.51 9.33 -16.29
C SER A 31 4.72 10.51 -16.87
N ALA A 32 3.44 10.33 -17.17
CA ALA A 32 2.57 11.39 -17.67
C ALA A 32 2.42 12.54 -16.65
N LYS A 33 2.23 12.22 -15.36
CA LYS A 33 2.13 13.20 -14.27
C LYS A 33 3.45 13.95 -14.06
N GLU A 34 4.58 13.27 -14.16
CA GLU A 34 5.90 13.91 -14.13
C GLU A 34 6.12 14.84 -15.33
N ASN A 35 5.71 14.42 -16.54
CA ASN A 35 5.79 15.25 -17.74
C ASN A 35 4.88 16.48 -17.66
N LEU A 36 3.66 16.33 -17.12
CA LEU A 36 2.75 17.45 -16.87
C LEU A 36 3.35 18.43 -15.86
N ARG A 37 3.90 17.94 -14.74
CA ARG A 37 4.61 18.80 -13.76
C ARG A 37 5.79 19.56 -14.36
N ARG A 38 6.52 18.95 -15.30
CA ARG A 38 7.61 19.62 -16.04
C ARG A 38 7.08 20.70 -16.99
N MET A 39 5.89 20.51 -17.58
CA MET A 39 5.25 21.49 -18.46
C MET A 39 4.49 22.60 -17.70
N GLU A 40 3.99 22.30 -16.49
CA GLU A 40 3.13 23.19 -15.69
C GLU A 40 3.92 24.20 -14.84
N GLY A 41 5.26 24.19 -14.91
CA GLY A 41 6.16 25.21 -14.38
C GLY A 41 5.79 25.71 -12.99
N GLU A 42 6.20 25.02 -11.92
CA GLU A 42 6.12 25.47 -10.51
C GLU A 42 4.77 26.06 -10.03
N THR A 43 3.65 25.77 -10.70
CA THR A 43 2.35 26.19 -10.20
C THR A 43 1.83 25.14 -9.20
N HIS A 44 2.11 25.36 -7.92
CA HIS A 44 1.60 24.55 -6.81
C HIS A 44 0.06 24.70 -6.68
N GLY A 45 -0.70 23.93 -7.47
CA GLY A 45 -2.11 23.68 -7.21
C GLY A 45 -2.29 22.80 -5.97
N GLU A 46 -3.32 23.11 -5.17
CA GLU A 46 -3.64 22.48 -3.88
C GLU A 46 -3.47 20.95 -3.89
N PRO A 47 -2.99 20.35 -2.77
CA PRO A 47 -2.91 18.90 -2.66
C PRO A 47 -4.34 18.35 -2.76
N ALA A 48 -4.67 17.78 -3.93
CA ALA A 48 -5.84 16.94 -4.08
C ALA A 48 -5.87 15.98 -2.90
N LYS A 49 -6.96 16.03 -2.09
CA LYS A 49 -7.13 15.26 -0.85
C LYS A 49 -6.42 13.91 -0.95
N ASP A 50 -5.48 13.71 -0.03
CA ASP A 50 -4.53 12.60 -0.13
C ASP A 50 -5.31 11.28 -0.20
N LEU A 51 -5.00 10.44 -1.17
CA LEU A 51 -5.67 9.14 -1.34
C LEU A 51 -5.55 8.28 -0.06
N ASN A 52 -4.61 8.62 0.80
CA ASN A 52 -4.42 8.05 2.13
C ASN A 52 -5.56 8.33 3.13
N GLU A 53 -6.41 9.32 2.90
CA GLU A 53 -7.53 9.68 3.80
C GLU A 53 -8.82 8.88 3.51
N LEU A 54 -8.80 8.04 2.48
CA LEU A 54 -9.98 7.32 2.01
C LEU A 54 -10.29 6.12 2.91
N GLU A 55 -11.56 5.96 3.32
CA GLU A 55 -12.00 4.79 4.08
C GLU A 55 -11.99 3.51 3.21
N ASN A 56 -11.92 2.33 3.83
CA ASN A 56 -11.85 1.04 3.13
C ASN A 56 -13.00 0.81 2.13
N ALA A 57 -14.21 1.28 2.46
CA ALA A 57 -15.37 1.14 1.59
C ALA A 57 -15.27 2.00 0.32
N ASP A 58 -14.69 3.19 0.45
CA ASP A 58 -14.46 4.11 -0.65
C ASP A 58 -13.36 3.56 -1.56
N TRP A 59 -12.27 3.05 -0.98
CA TRP A 59 -11.21 2.35 -1.72
C TRP A 59 -11.77 1.21 -2.58
N ALA A 60 -12.66 0.38 -2.03
CA ALA A 60 -13.28 -0.71 -2.77
C ALA A 60 -14.14 -0.22 -3.94
N ARG A 61 -14.91 0.86 -3.76
CA ARG A 61 -15.69 1.47 -4.85
C ARG A 61 -14.81 2.03 -5.95
N PHE A 62 -13.78 2.79 -5.59
CA PHE A 62 -12.86 3.37 -6.58
C PHE A 62 -12.08 2.31 -7.32
N TRP A 63 -11.63 1.26 -6.64
CA TRP A 63 -10.96 0.13 -7.28
C TRP A 63 -11.83 -0.54 -8.35
N VAL A 64 -13.10 -0.82 -8.02
CA VAL A 64 -14.06 -1.40 -8.99
C VAL A 64 -14.29 -0.45 -10.18
N GLN A 65 -14.31 0.85 -9.94
CA GLN A 65 -14.47 1.85 -11.01
C GLN A 65 -13.23 1.90 -11.92
N VAL A 66 -12.01 1.96 -11.34
CA VAL A 66 -10.75 1.97 -12.09
C VAL A 66 -10.60 0.70 -12.93
N MET A 67 -10.84 -0.48 -12.35
CA MET A 67 -10.76 -1.75 -13.09
C MET A 67 -11.76 -1.81 -14.25
N ARG A 68 -12.96 -1.23 -14.07
CA ARG A 68 -13.96 -1.13 -15.13
C ARG A 68 -13.53 -0.19 -16.26
N ASP A 69 -12.98 0.97 -15.90
CA ASP A 69 -12.53 1.96 -16.87
C ASP A 69 -11.29 1.48 -17.64
N LEU A 70 -10.42 0.69 -17.00
CA LEU A 70 -9.31 0.01 -17.66
C LEU A 70 -9.80 -1.00 -18.71
N ARG A 71 -10.81 -1.81 -18.38
CA ARG A 71 -11.39 -2.81 -19.28
C ARG A 71 -12.12 -2.21 -20.46
N ASN A 72 -12.90 -1.16 -20.21
CA ASN A 72 -13.69 -0.51 -21.23
C ASN A 72 -12.89 0.53 -22.03
N GLY A 73 -11.70 0.90 -21.53
CA GLY A 73 -10.91 2.02 -22.00
C GLY A 73 -11.51 3.38 -21.60
N VAL A 74 -10.63 4.36 -21.36
CA VAL A 74 -11.06 5.75 -21.11
C VAL A 74 -11.20 6.47 -22.46
N LYS A 75 -12.42 6.92 -22.77
CA LYS A 75 -12.71 7.63 -24.03
C LYS A 75 -12.43 9.13 -23.86
N LEU A 76 -11.33 9.62 -24.44
CA LEU A 76 -11.04 11.05 -24.49
C LEU A 76 -11.93 11.72 -25.55
N LYS A 77 -12.92 12.51 -25.10
CA LYS A 77 -13.74 13.49 -25.86
C LYS A 77 -14.49 12.99 -27.11
N LYS A 78 -15.81 12.82 -26.97
CA LYS A 78 -16.89 12.73 -27.98
C LYS A 78 -16.57 12.14 -29.38
N VAL A 79 -15.74 11.11 -29.45
CA VAL A 79 -15.69 10.22 -30.62
C VAL A 79 -16.80 9.19 -30.46
N GLN A 80 -18.06 9.61 -30.69
CA GLN A 80 -19.20 8.69 -30.69
C GLN A 80 -19.22 7.77 -31.93
N GLU A 81 -18.37 8.01 -32.93
CA GLU A 81 -18.44 7.31 -34.23
C GLU A 81 -17.40 6.21 -34.46
N ARG A 82 -16.39 6.05 -33.61
CA ARG A 82 -15.45 4.92 -33.73
C ARG A 82 -15.83 3.83 -32.73
N GLN A 83 -16.48 2.78 -33.22
CA GLN A 83 -16.49 1.49 -32.54
C GLN A 83 -15.04 0.99 -32.49
N TYR A 84 -14.36 1.23 -31.36
CA TYR A 84 -13.13 0.51 -31.08
C TYR A 84 -13.53 -0.93 -30.81
N ASN A 85 -13.03 -1.87 -31.61
CA ASN A 85 -13.10 -3.28 -31.25
C ASN A 85 -12.41 -3.41 -29.89
N PRO A 86 -13.11 -3.88 -28.85
CA PRO A 86 -12.44 -4.17 -27.59
C PRO A 86 -11.28 -5.11 -27.91
N LEU A 87 -10.11 -4.85 -27.31
CA LEU A 87 -8.98 -5.77 -27.39
C LEU A 87 -9.49 -7.17 -27.04
N PRO A 88 -9.05 -8.24 -27.70
CA PRO A 88 -9.46 -9.60 -27.35
C PRO A 88 -9.16 -9.84 -25.87
N ILE A 89 -10.20 -9.77 -25.04
CA ILE A 89 -10.08 -10.05 -23.62
C ILE A 89 -9.96 -11.57 -23.52
N GLU A 90 -8.76 -12.07 -23.26
CA GLU A 90 -8.50 -13.51 -23.13
C GLU A 90 -9.31 -14.16 -21.99
N TYR A 91 -9.80 -13.37 -21.03
CA TYR A 91 -10.56 -13.83 -19.86
C TYR A 91 -11.82 -12.97 -19.65
N GLN A 92 -12.99 -13.50 -19.99
CA GLN A 92 -14.28 -12.79 -19.89
C GLN A 92 -14.61 -12.22 -18.49
N LEU A 93 -13.92 -12.65 -17.42
CA LEU A 93 -14.12 -12.21 -16.03
C LEU A 93 -12.78 -11.90 -15.35
N THR A 94 -12.73 -10.88 -14.47
CA THR A 94 -11.54 -10.64 -13.61
C THR A 94 -11.40 -11.83 -12.67
N PRO A 95 -10.21 -12.13 -12.14
CA PRO A 95 -10.05 -13.07 -11.03
C PRO A 95 -11.01 -12.77 -9.87
N TYR A 96 -11.24 -11.50 -9.58
CA TYR A 96 -12.21 -11.06 -8.57
C TYR A 96 -13.64 -11.42 -8.98
N GLU A 97 -14.05 -11.17 -10.21
CA GLU A 97 -15.38 -11.50 -10.72
C GLU A 97 -15.60 -13.01 -10.82
N MET A 98 -14.59 -13.77 -11.24
CA MET A 98 -14.59 -15.24 -11.20
C MET A 98 -14.81 -15.72 -9.77
N LEU A 99 -14.07 -15.17 -8.81
CA LEU A 99 -14.22 -15.50 -7.39
C LEU A 99 -15.59 -15.10 -6.84
N MET A 100 -16.07 -13.90 -7.16
CA MET A 100 -17.38 -13.42 -6.72
C MET A 100 -18.52 -14.24 -7.34
N ASP A 101 -18.39 -14.66 -8.60
CA ASP A 101 -19.31 -15.59 -9.26
C ASP A 101 -19.31 -16.94 -8.54
N ASP A 102 -18.13 -17.51 -8.27
CA ASP A 102 -18.01 -18.78 -7.55
C ASP A 102 -18.65 -18.72 -6.15
N ILE A 103 -18.50 -17.60 -5.44
CA ILE A 103 -19.13 -17.36 -4.12
C ILE A 103 -20.65 -17.27 -4.25
N ARG A 104 -21.16 -16.45 -5.18
CA ARG A 104 -22.62 -16.27 -5.38
C ARG A 104 -23.28 -17.58 -5.82
N SER A 105 -22.66 -18.30 -6.74
CA SER A 105 -23.11 -19.59 -7.26
C SER A 105 -22.84 -20.76 -6.31
N LYS A 106 -22.14 -20.53 -5.18
CA LYS A 106 -21.74 -21.56 -4.20
C LYS A 106 -21.09 -22.77 -4.89
N ARG A 107 -20.27 -22.52 -5.93
CA ARG A 107 -19.69 -23.56 -6.79
C ARG A 107 -18.82 -24.55 -6.03
N TYR A 108 -18.27 -24.13 -4.89
CA TYR A 108 -17.43 -24.96 -4.04
C TYR A 108 -18.00 -25.07 -2.63
N LYS A 109 -18.12 -26.31 -2.13
CA LYS A 109 -18.43 -26.59 -0.72
C LYS A 109 -17.13 -26.64 0.06
N LEU A 110 -16.91 -25.69 0.97
CA LEU A 110 -15.76 -25.70 1.87
C LEU A 110 -15.80 -26.94 2.77
N ARG A 111 -14.65 -27.58 3.00
CA ARG A 111 -14.52 -28.63 4.01
C ARG A 111 -14.73 -28.01 5.38
N LYS A 112 -15.58 -28.62 6.20
CA LYS A 112 -15.77 -28.20 7.59
C LYS A 112 -14.48 -28.55 8.34
N VAL A 113 -13.78 -27.54 8.86
CA VAL A 113 -12.65 -27.76 9.76
C VAL A 113 -13.22 -28.20 11.09
N MET A 114 -13.02 -29.48 11.41
CA MET A 114 -13.40 -30.05 12.70
C MET A 114 -12.22 -29.92 13.66
N VAL A 115 -12.49 -29.60 14.91
CA VAL A 115 -11.48 -29.63 15.98
C VAL A 115 -11.91 -30.77 16.91
N ASN A 116 -11.08 -31.81 17.03
CA ASN A 116 -11.35 -33.02 17.82
C ASN A 116 -12.62 -33.80 17.41
N GLY A 117 -12.94 -33.85 16.12
CA GLY A 117 -14.06 -34.69 15.63
C GLY A 117 -15.45 -34.08 15.77
N ASP A 118 -15.56 -32.84 16.25
CA ASP A 118 -16.79 -32.04 16.21
C ASP A 118 -16.60 -30.76 15.40
N ILE A 119 -17.67 -30.29 14.75
CA ILE A 119 -17.70 -28.94 14.17
C ILE A 119 -17.80 -27.99 15.37
N PRO A 120 -16.83 -27.09 15.60
CA PRO A 120 -16.91 -26.15 16.71
C PRO A 120 -18.27 -25.43 16.66
N PRO A 121 -19.02 -25.43 17.77
CA PRO A 121 -20.26 -24.68 17.84
C PRO A 121 -19.98 -23.26 17.37
N ARG A 122 -20.84 -22.69 16.50
CA ARG A 122 -20.76 -21.27 16.14
C ARG A 122 -20.50 -20.51 17.44
N LEU A 123 -19.40 -19.76 17.49
CA LEU A 123 -19.01 -18.96 18.65
C LEU A 123 -20.28 -18.25 19.15
N LYS A 124 -20.81 -18.71 20.29
CA LYS A 124 -22.12 -18.26 20.81
C LYS A 124 -22.09 -16.77 21.16
N LYS A 125 -20.89 -16.24 21.36
CA LYS A 125 -20.56 -14.83 21.56
C LYS A 125 -19.63 -14.38 20.46
N SER A 126 -19.91 -13.24 19.86
CA SER A 126 -19.00 -12.67 18.86
C SER A 126 -17.63 -12.39 19.48
N ALA A 127 -16.54 -12.45 18.71
CA ALA A 127 -15.21 -12.09 19.21
C ALA A 127 -15.19 -10.68 19.82
N HIS A 128 -16.02 -9.79 19.26
CA HIS A 128 -16.26 -8.45 19.76
C HIS A 128 -16.84 -8.44 21.19
N GLU A 129 -17.87 -9.25 21.46
CA GLU A 129 -18.46 -9.36 22.81
C GLU A 129 -17.49 -9.92 23.84
N ILE A 130 -16.67 -10.91 23.45
CA ILE A 130 -15.63 -11.49 24.33
C ILE A 130 -14.61 -10.41 24.72
N ILE A 131 -14.18 -9.60 23.75
CA ILE A 131 -13.25 -8.48 24.01
C ILE A 131 -13.89 -7.41 24.89
N LEU A 132 -15.16 -7.07 24.65
CA LEU A 132 -15.87 -6.09 25.49
C LEU A 132 -16.07 -6.59 26.92
N GLU A 133 -16.45 -7.85 27.11
CA GLU A 133 -16.57 -8.48 28.43
C GLU A 133 -15.21 -8.47 29.16
N PHE A 134 -14.13 -8.73 28.44
CA PHE A 134 -12.78 -8.62 28.97
C PHE A 134 -12.41 -7.20 29.40
N ILE A 135 -12.69 -6.18 28.59
CA ILE A 135 -12.45 -4.76 28.93
C ILE A 135 -13.27 -4.36 30.16
N ARG A 136 -14.56 -4.72 30.19
CA ARG A 136 -15.48 -4.41 31.30
C ARG A 136 -15.09 -5.10 32.61
N SER A 137 -14.50 -6.30 32.52
CA SER A 137 -14.08 -7.07 33.70
C SER A 137 -12.79 -6.55 34.34
N ARG A 138 -12.04 -5.67 33.67
CA ARG A 138 -10.76 -5.20 34.22
C ARG A 138 -10.98 -4.11 35.27
N PRO A 139 -10.27 -4.16 36.41
CA PRO A 139 -10.27 -3.07 37.37
C PRO A 139 -9.73 -1.77 36.73
N PRO A 140 -10.16 -0.59 37.21
CA PRO A 140 -9.70 0.68 36.68
C PRO A 140 -8.18 0.79 36.76
N LEU A 141 -7.56 1.28 35.68
CA LEU A 141 -6.11 1.43 35.61
C LEU A 141 -5.64 2.45 36.65
N ASN A 142 -4.55 2.13 37.37
CA ASN A 142 -3.93 3.09 38.29
C ASN A 142 -3.51 4.37 37.53
N PRO A 143 -3.73 5.55 38.11
CA PRO A 143 -3.35 6.82 37.51
C PRO A 143 -1.84 6.84 37.23
N VAL A 144 -1.43 7.52 36.15
CA VAL A 144 -0.03 7.55 35.69
C VAL A 144 0.91 8.05 36.79
N SER A 145 0.45 8.97 37.65
CA SER A 145 1.17 9.49 38.81
C SER A 145 1.54 8.42 39.85
N ALA A 146 0.75 7.36 39.97
CA ALA A 146 1.01 6.25 40.89
C ALA A 146 1.91 5.16 40.27
N ARG A 147 2.27 5.28 38.99
CA ARG A 147 3.10 4.30 38.29
C ARG A 147 4.57 4.66 38.47
N LYS A 148 5.35 3.77 39.09
CA LYS A 148 6.82 3.82 39.06
C LYS A 148 7.29 3.43 37.66
N LEU A 149 7.40 4.40 36.75
CA LEU A 149 7.98 4.18 35.43
C LEU A 149 9.48 3.92 35.55
N LYS A 150 10.01 3.06 34.68
CA LYS A 150 11.46 2.92 34.53
C LYS A 150 12.04 4.27 34.08
N PRO A 151 13.24 4.66 34.55
CA PRO A 151 13.88 5.89 34.08
C PRO A 151 14.02 5.83 32.56
N HIS A 152 13.83 6.98 31.90
CA HIS A 152 13.98 7.08 30.46
C HIS A 152 15.39 6.63 30.08
N PRO A 153 15.56 5.71 29.10
CA PRO A 153 16.88 5.32 28.66
C PRO A 153 17.65 6.56 28.18
N PRO A 154 18.96 6.66 28.45
CA PRO A 154 19.75 7.78 27.98
C PRO A 154 19.64 7.87 26.45
N ARG A 155 19.30 9.06 25.96
CA ARG A 155 19.18 9.30 24.52
C ARG A 155 20.53 9.02 23.84
N PRO A 156 20.57 8.30 22.72
CA PRO A 156 21.78 8.16 21.94
C PRO A 156 22.25 9.54 21.44
N ARG A 157 23.56 9.76 21.45
CA ARG A 157 24.17 11.02 20.98
C ARG A 157 23.76 11.30 19.54
N SER A 158 23.41 12.55 19.25
CA SER A 158 23.03 12.96 17.90
C SER A 158 24.27 13.07 16.99
N LEU A 159 24.06 13.00 15.66
CA LEU A 159 25.14 13.22 14.69
C LEU A 159 25.75 14.62 14.82
N HIS A 160 24.92 15.61 15.16
CA HIS A 160 25.36 16.99 15.37
C HIS A 160 26.28 17.10 16.59
N GLU A 161 25.93 16.47 17.71
CA GLU A 161 26.79 16.42 18.92
C GLU A 161 28.13 15.76 18.64
N ARG A 162 28.12 14.67 17.86
CA ARG A 162 29.34 13.95 17.47
C ARG A 162 30.24 14.81 16.60
N LEU A 163 29.67 15.53 15.64
CA LEU A 163 30.39 16.48 14.79
C LEU A 163 31.01 17.62 15.61
N LEU A 164 30.28 18.17 16.58
CA LEU A 164 30.81 19.23 17.46
C LEU A 164 31.96 18.74 18.35
N GLU A 165 31.92 17.52 18.88
CA GLU A 165 33.05 16.91 19.60
C GLU A 165 34.26 16.69 18.68
N ASP A 166 34.02 16.22 17.44
CA ASP A 166 35.06 16.02 16.43
C ASP A 166 35.74 17.32 15.97
N ILE A 167 35.02 18.45 16.06
CA ILE A 167 35.56 19.79 15.78
C ILE A 167 36.34 20.32 16.99
N LYS A 168 35.86 20.07 18.21
CA LYS A 168 36.55 20.46 19.45
C LYS A 168 37.84 19.65 19.66
N THR A 169 37.91 18.43 19.14
CA THR A 169 39.13 17.63 19.12
C THR A 169 40.01 18.11 17.96
N GLU A 170 41.06 18.88 18.29
CA GLU A 170 41.97 19.44 17.29
C GLU A 170 42.52 18.34 16.36
N ARG A 171 42.33 18.50 15.05
CA ARG A 171 42.88 17.60 14.03
C ARG A 171 44.20 18.15 13.51
N LYS A 172 45.24 17.31 13.50
CA LYS A 172 46.52 17.64 12.84
C LYS A 172 46.32 17.64 11.33
N LEU A 173 46.26 18.82 10.73
CA LEU A 173 46.25 18.99 9.28
C LEU A 173 47.64 18.66 8.71
N ARG A 174 47.69 18.09 7.50
CA ARG A 174 48.96 17.87 6.81
C ARG A 174 49.54 19.23 6.41
N PRO A 175 50.84 19.47 6.65
CA PRO A 175 51.49 20.69 6.19
C PRO A 175 51.41 20.78 4.66
N VAL A 176 51.06 21.96 4.16
CA VAL A 176 51.00 22.25 2.72
C VAL A 176 52.40 22.68 2.26
N SER A 177 52.85 22.18 1.11
CA SER A 177 54.14 22.59 0.52
C SER A 177 54.10 24.08 0.16
N PRO A 178 55.17 24.85 0.46
CA PRO A 178 55.20 26.30 0.30
C PRO A 178 54.98 26.79 -1.15
N ASP A 179 55.17 25.93 -2.15
CA ASP A 179 55.05 26.29 -3.57
C ASP A 179 53.62 26.58 -4.05
N LEU A 180 52.59 26.19 -3.27
CA LEU A 180 51.19 26.47 -3.60
C LEU A 180 50.66 27.78 -2.98
N ILE A 181 51.39 28.38 -2.02
CA ILE A 181 50.98 29.61 -1.34
C ILE A 181 51.31 30.86 -2.18
N ARG A 182 52.29 30.77 -3.08
CA ARG A 182 52.72 31.89 -3.94
C ARG A 182 51.81 32.19 -5.13
N ARG A 183 50.83 31.34 -5.46
CA ARG A 183 49.98 31.54 -6.66
C ARG A 183 48.80 32.48 -6.49
N HIS A 184 48.59 33.07 -5.31
CA HIS A 184 47.44 33.96 -5.03
C HIS A 184 47.80 35.42 -4.71
N ARG A 185 49.02 35.86 -5.02
CA ARG A 185 49.39 37.29 -5.02
C ARG A 185 50.05 37.68 -6.33
N LEU A 186 49.25 37.80 -7.39
CA LEU A 186 49.46 38.67 -8.54
C LEU A 186 48.09 39.19 -8.98
#